data_AF-A0A7S3I5T5-F1
#
_entry.id   AF-A0A7S3I5T5-F1
#
_cell.length_a   1.000
_cell.length_b   1.000
_cell.length_c   1.000
_cell.angle_alpha   90.00
_cell.angle_beta   90.00
_cell.angle_gamma   90.00
#
_symmetry.space_group_name_H-M   'P 1'
#
loop_
_entity.id
_entity.type
_entity.pdbx_description
1 polymer ?
#
loop_
_entity_poly.entity_id
_entity_poly.type
_entity_poly.pdbx_seq_one_letter_code
_entity_poly.pdbx_strand_id
1 'polypeptide(L)'
;MEANQWGFHTTMHACDAPNEQGWYSAESCDFRGQCAVDIEDAGAADRYGPGAQFDINTLEPFNVRVDYHQFDSSWVGYTTTMTQSGRSIVLSGDCRDYASRMTRNVTDGMAFVVSSWRPESAQ
;
A
#
# COMPACT_ATOMS: atom_id res chain seq x y z
N MET A 1 1.72 2.05 1.96
CA MET A 1 2.30 0.74 2.31
C MET A 1 2.62 0.78 3.78
N GLU A 2 2.13 -0.21 4.51
CA GLU A 2 2.29 -0.33 5.95
C GLU A 2 2.62 -1.79 6.27
N ALA A 3 3.61 -2.02 7.13
CA ALA A 3 4.09 -3.36 7.38
C ALA A 3 4.70 -3.51 8.77
N ASN A 4 4.71 -4.76 9.24
CA ASN A 4 5.53 -5.24 10.34
C ASN A 4 6.05 -6.65 9.97
N GLN A 5 6.60 -7.39 10.94
CA GLN A 5 7.12 -8.74 10.69
C GLN A 5 6.05 -9.79 10.36
N TRP A 6 4.77 -9.49 10.59
CA TRP A 6 3.66 -10.43 10.49
C TRP A 6 2.56 -9.97 9.53
N GLY A 7 2.56 -8.71 9.14
CA GLY A 7 1.58 -8.12 8.25
C GLY A 7 2.23 -7.22 7.24
N PHE A 8 1.69 -7.23 6.03
CA PHE A 8 2.08 -6.31 4.97
C PHE A 8 0.84 -5.91 4.20
N HIS A 9 0.65 -4.61 4.03
CA HIS A 9 -0.56 -4.04 3.47
C HIS A 9 -0.24 -2.89 2.52
N THR A 10 -0.90 -2.87 1.37
CA THR A 10 -0.93 -1.71 0.46
C THR A 10 -2.36 -1.19 0.37
N THR A 11 -2.52 0.13 0.43
CA THR A 11 -3.83 0.79 0.42
C THR A 11 -3.71 2.18 -0.18
N MET A 12 -4.83 2.69 -0.67
CA MET A 12 -4.99 4.03 -1.21
C MET A 12 -5.93 4.83 -0.32
N HIS A 13 -5.61 6.11 -0.10
CA HIS A 13 -6.43 7.04 0.64
C HIS A 13 -6.71 8.27 -0.22
N ALA A 14 -7.90 8.30 -0.83
CA ALA A 14 -8.32 9.43 -1.63
C ALA A 14 -8.85 10.56 -0.73
N CYS A 15 -8.44 11.77 -1.05
CA CYS A 15 -8.92 13.00 -0.46
C CYS A 15 -9.18 14.02 -1.57
N ASP A 16 -10.18 14.88 -1.41
CA ASP A 16 -10.29 16.05 -2.28
C ASP A 16 -9.17 17.06 -1.95
N ALA A 17 -8.99 18.05 -2.82
CA ALA A 17 -7.99 19.09 -2.60
C ALA A 17 -8.24 19.81 -1.25
N PRO A 18 -7.17 20.19 -0.54
CA PRO A 18 -7.34 20.95 0.69
C PRO A 18 -7.95 22.33 0.40
N ASN A 19 -8.56 22.93 1.42
CA ASN A 19 -9.04 24.31 1.34
C ASN A 19 -7.89 25.32 1.21
N GLU A 20 -8.21 26.61 1.09
CA GLU A 20 -7.21 27.69 0.95
C GLU A 20 -6.20 27.78 2.11
N GLN A 21 -6.51 27.19 3.27
CA GLN A 21 -5.62 27.12 4.44
C GLN A 21 -4.77 25.84 4.44
N GLY A 22 -4.88 24.98 3.43
CA GLY A 22 -4.16 23.71 3.31
C GLY A 22 -4.78 22.57 4.13
N TRP A 23 -6.02 22.70 4.59
CA TRP A 23 -6.68 21.69 5.41
C TRP A 23 -7.56 20.79 4.57
N TYR A 24 -7.43 19.49 4.78
CA TYR A 24 -8.36 18.51 4.22
C TYR A 24 -9.61 18.41 5.09
N SER A 25 -10.81 18.36 4.49
CA SER A 25 -12.03 18.15 5.26
C SER A 25 -12.18 16.67 5.62
N ALA A 26 -12.74 16.39 6.80
CA ALA A 26 -12.92 15.03 7.26
C ALA A 26 -13.93 14.25 6.40
N GLU A 27 -14.85 14.96 5.77
CA GLU A 27 -15.88 14.40 4.90
C GLU A 27 -15.36 14.07 3.49
N SER A 28 -14.27 14.73 3.04
CA SER A 28 -13.69 14.50 1.71
C SER A 28 -12.52 13.51 1.73
N CYS A 29 -11.91 13.30 2.89
CA CYS A 29 -10.81 12.35 3.07
C CYS A 29 -11.29 10.98 3.51
N ASP A 30 -10.92 9.96 2.74
CA ASP A 30 -11.13 8.58 3.12
C ASP A 30 -9.97 8.06 3.97
N PHE A 31 -10.08 8.27 5.28
CA PHE A 31 -9.09 7.79 6.25
C PHE A 31 -9.05 6.27 6.39
N ARG A 32 -10.09 5.55 5.96
CA ARG A 32 -10.10 4.07 5.97
C ARG A 32 -9.36 3.52 4.76
N GLY A 33 -9.42 4.23 3.66
CA GLY A 33 -8.86 3.83 2.39
C GLY A 33 -9.70 2.75 1.71
N GLN A 34 -9.43 2.54 0.42
CA GLN A 34 -10.08 1.50 -0.39
C GLN A 34 -9.07 0.83 -1.31
N CYS A 35 -9.48 -0.31 -1.87
CA CYS A 35 -8.61 -1.19 -2.64
C CYS A 35 -7.35 -1.58 -1.87
N ALA A 36 -7.55 -1.79 -0.58
CA ALA A 36 -6.61 -2.42 0.33
C ALA A 36 -6.36 -3.85 -0.16
N VAL A 37 -5.08 -4.22 -0.29
CA VAL A 37 -4.67 -5.60 -0.53
C VAL A 37 -3.54 -5.92 0.43
N ASP A 38 -3.74 -6.96 1.23
CA ASP A 38 -2.72 -7.50 2.13
C ASP A 38 -2.34 -8.95 1.79
N ILE A 39 -1.43 -9.48 2.59
CA ILE A 39 -0.95 -10.86 2.47
C ILE A 39 -2.03 -11.90 2.78
N GLU A 40 -3.08 -11.58 3.53
CA GLU A 40 -4.21 -12.48 3.77
C GLU A 40 -5.08 -12.55 2.52
N ASP A 41 -5.41 -11.40 1.92
CA ASP A 41 -6.19 -11.29 0.68
C ASP A 41 -5.52 -12.06 -0.48
N ALA A 42 -4.18 -12.06 -0.51
CA ALA A 42 -3.38 -12.77 -1.51
C ALA A 42 -3.14 -14.26 -1.20
N GLY A 43 -3.68 -14.79 -0.10
CA GLY A 43 -3.45 -16.18 0.33
C GLY A 43 -1.98 -16.47 0.61
N ALA A 44 -1.26 -15.49 1.17
CA ALA A 44 0.18 -15.51 1.41
C ALA A 44 0.55 -15.30 2.89
N ALA A 45 -0.43 -15.43 3.80
CA ALA A 45 -0.23 -15.31 5.24
C ALA A 45 0.80 -16.30 5.81
N ASP A 46 0.85 -17.51 5.26
CA ASP A 46 1.82 -18.55 5.62
C ASP A 46 3.16 -18.42 4.87
N ARG A 47 3.30 -17.39 4.03
CA ARG A 47 4.48 -17.15 3.16
C ARG A 47 5.26 -15.89 3.56
N TYR A 48 4.70 -15.02 4.40
CA TYR A 48 5.35 -13.82 4.90
C TYR A 48 5.45 -13.88 6.43
N GLY A 49 6.67 -13.84 6.98
CA GLY A 49 6.85 -13.88 8.42
C GLY A 49 8.31 -14.05 8.88
N PRO A 50 8.56 -14.10 10.19
CA PRO A 50 9.91 -14.25 10.72
C PRO A 50 10.34 -15.72 10.71
N GLY A 51 11.35 -16.03 9.89
CA GLY A 51 12.01 -17.34 9.83
C GLY A 51 12.18 -17.87 8.40
N ALA A 52 13.12 -18.80 8.25
CA ALA A 52 13.49 -19.34 6.94
C ALA A 52 12.38 -20.18 6.27
N GLN A 53 11.36 -20.61 7.03
CA GLN A 53 10.20 -21.32 6.51
C GLN A 53 9.30 -20.46 5.61
N PHE A 54 9.35 -19.13 5.76
CA PHE A 54 8.56 -18.20 4.96
C PHE A 54 9.27 -17.87 3.64
N ASP A 55 8.50 -17.63 2.58
CA ASP A 55 9.02 -17.15 1.30
C ASP A 55 9.69 -15.79 1.43
N ILE A 56 9.07 -14.91 2.22
CA ILE A 56 9.64 -13.65 2.68
C ILE A 56 9.90 -13.78 4.18
N ASN A 57 11.16 -14.07 4.52
CA ASN A 57 11.67 -14.08 5.87
C ASN A 57 11.92 -12.64 6.34
N THR A 58 11.08 -12.12 7.24
CA THR A 58 11.15 -10.75 7.75
C THR A 58 12.24 -10.52 8.80
N LEU A 59 13.03 -11.55 9.13
CA LEU A 59 14.27 -11.39 9.91
C LEU A 59 15.45 -10.98 9.04
N GLU A 60 15.30 -11.03 7.71
CA GLU A 60 16.31 -10.69 6.73
C GLU A 60 15.78 -9.60 5.78
N PRO A 61 16.66 -8.79 5.15
CA PRO A 61 16.23 -7.83 4.14
C PRO A 61 15.51 -8.51 2.95
N PHE A 62 14.55 -7.80 2.39
CA PHE A 62 13.85 -8.18 1.16
C PHE A 62 13.56 -6.93 0.33
N ASN A 63 13.27 -7.11 -0.96
CA ASN A 63 12.93 -6.00 -1.85
C ASN A 63 11.43 -5.89 -2.00
N VAL A 64 10.95 -4.65 -2.11
CA VAL A 64 9.56 -4.33 -2.40
C VAL A 64 9.51 -3.40 -3.60
N ARG A 65 8.69 -3.75 -4.57
CA ARG A 65 8.41 -2.96 -5.77
C ARG A 65 6.92 -2.69 -5.86
N VAL A 66 6.53 -1.46 -6.17
CA VAL A 66 5.15 -1.10 -6.48
C VAL A 66 5.09 -0.61 -7.93
N ASP A 67 4.30 -1.29 -8.74
CA ASP A 67 3.99 -0.90 -10.11
C ASP A 67 2.60 -0.27 -10.14
N TYR A 68 2.49 0.97 -10.64
CA TYR A 68 1.21 1.65 -10.81
C TYR A 68 0.64 1.38 -12.21
N HIS A 69 -0.62 0.97 -12.28
CA HIS A 69 -1.29 0.62 -13.53
C HIS A 69 -2.10 1.80 -14.06
N GLN A 70 -1.98 2.08 -15.36
CA GLN A 70 -2.70 3.18 -15.99
C GLN A 70 -3.60 2.67 -17.11
N PHE A 71 -4.77 3.27 -17.25
CA PHE A 71 -5.65 3.11 -18.40
C PHE A 71 -6.27 4.46 -18.75
N ASP A 72 -6.21 4.85 -20.03
CA ASP A 72 -6.72 6.13 -20.53
C ASP A 72 -6.30 7.34 -19.67
N SER A 73 -4.99 7.42 -19.40
CA SER A 73 -4.37 8.42 -18.52
C SER A 73 -4.78 8.39 -17.04
N SER A 74 -5.77 7.59 -16.63
CA SER A 74 -6.17 7.42 -15.23
C SER A 74 -5.37 6.32 -14.53
N TRP A 75 -5.03 6.57 -13.26
CA TRP A 75 -4.52 5.51 -12.38
C TRP A 75 -5.67 4.53 -12.08
N VAL A 76 -5.45 3.24 -12.30
CA VAL A 76 -6.49 2.21 -12.18
C VAL A 76 -6.19 1.11 -11.16
N GLY A 77 -4.99 1.08 -10.60
CA GLY A 77 -4.60 0.04 -9.65
C GLY A 77 -3.10 -0.10 -9.52
N TYR A 78 -2.67 -1.15 -8.85
CA TYR A 78 -1.25 -1.39 -8.60
C TYR A 78 -0.96 -2.87 -8.42
N THR A 79 0.32 -3.20 -8.56
CA THR A 79 0.88 -4.46 -8.10
C THR A 79 2.05 -4.18 -7.16
N THR A 80 1.97 -4.72 -5.95
CA THR A 80 3.11 -4.76 -5.02
C THR A 80 3.76 -6.13 -5.10
N THR A 81 5.03 -6.17 -5.45
CA THR A 81 5.84 -7.39 -5.50
C THR A 81 6.91 -7.36 -4.42
N MET A 82 6.88 -8.34 -3.52
CA MET A 82 7.94 -8.61 -2.55
C MET A 82 8.84 -9.72 -3.10
N THR A 83 10.16 -9.55 -3.00
CA THR A 83 11.13 -10.58 -3.44
C THR A 83 12.26 -10.80 -2.45
N GLN A 84 12.60 -12.07 -2.22
CA GLN A 84 13.73 -12.47 -1.39
C GLN A 84 14.28 -13.82 -1.89
N SER A 85 15.58 -13.90 -2.16
CA SER A 85 16.26 -15.15 -2.55
C SER A 85 15.57 -15.94 -3.67
N GLY A 86 15.07 -15.23 -4.70
CA GLY A 86 14.37 -15.82 -5.84
C GLY A 86 12.91 -16.21 -5.60
N ARG A 87 12.39 -16.02 -4.39
CA ARG A 87 10.98 -16.21 -4.03
C ARG A 87 10.23 -14.88 -4.09
N SER A 88 8.91 -14.95 -4.30
CA SER A 88 8.09 -13.75 -4.42
C SER A 88 6.67 -13.91 -3.88
N ILE A 89 6.14 -12.81 -3.35
CA ILE A 89 4.72 -12.63 -3.03
C ILE A 89 4.23 -11.42 -3.83
N VAL A 90 3.08 -11.56 -4.47
CA VAL A 90 2.48 -10.54 -5.33
C VAL A 90 1.11 -10.17 -4.78
N LEU A 91 0.92 -8.89 -4.48
CA LEU A 91 -0.34 -8.30 -4.07
C LEU A 91 -0.83 -7.42 -5.22
N SER A 92 -2.04 -7.64 -5.72
CA SER A 92 -2.56 -6.89 -6.86
C SER A 92 -4.02 -6.48 -6.64
N GLY A 93 -4.32 -5.21 -6.85
CA GLY A 93 -5.68 -4.66 -6.80
C GLY A 93 -6.05 -3.99 -8.12
N ASP A 94 -7.21 -4.35 -8.68
CA ASP A 94 -7.89 -3.55 -9.71
C ASP A 94 -8.82 -2.56 -8.98
N CYS A 95 -8.51 -1.28 -9.08
CA CYS A 95 -9.02 -0.21 -8.23
C CYS A 95 -9.65 0.93 -9.06
N ARG A 96 -10.09 0.68 -10.30
CA ARG A 96 -10.52 1.72 -11.28
C ARG A 96 -11.44 2.80 -10.70
N ASP A 97 -12.44 2.38 -9.92
CA ASP A 97 -13.46 3.27 -9.38
C ASP A 97 -12.91 4.21 -8.29
N TYR A 98 -11.78 3.87 -7.68
CA TYR A 98 -11.20 4.61 -6.56
C TYR A 98 -9.87 5.28 -6.91
N ALA A 99 -8.95 4.56 -7.53
CA ALA A 99 -7.60 5.04 -7.90
C ALA A 99 -7.65 6.24 -8.84
N SER A 100 -8.66 6.30 -9.71
CA SER A 100 -8.83 7.39 -10.67
C SER A 100 -8.96 8.76 -9.97
N ARG A 101 -9.56 8.80 -8.77
CA ARG A 101 -9.70 10.01 -7.93
C ARG A 101 -8.35 10.61 -7.51
N MET A 102 -7.30 9.79 -7.46
CA MET A 102 -5.96 10.18 -7.03
C MET A 102 -4.99 10.41 -8.20
N THR A 103 -5.46 10.27 -9.45
CA THR A 103 -4.59 10.37 -10.64
C THR A 103 -3.75 11.64 -10.62
N ARG A 104 -4.39 12.80 -10.41
CA ARG A 104 -3.69 14.10 -10.38
C ARG A 104 -2.70 14.19 -9.22
N ASN A 105 -3.06 13.69 -8.03
CA ASN A 105 -2.15 13.72 -6.88
C ASN A 105 -0.84 12.98 -7.17
N VAL A 106 -0.90 11.84 -7.85
CA VAL A 106 0.30 11.07 -8.22
C VAL A 106 1.06 11.73 -9.36
N THR A 107 0.36 12.25 -10.39
CA THR A 107 1.03 12.85 -11.57
C THR A 107 1.63 14.22 -11.30
N ASP A 108 1.00 15.02 -10.43
CA ASP A 108 1.46 16.37 -10.09
C ASP A 108 2.60 16.33 -9.05
N GLY A 109 2.79 15.17 -8.41
CA GLY A 109 3.89 14.87 -7.51
C GLY A 109 3.43 14.68 -6.07
N MET A 110 4.00 13.65 -5.44
CA MET A 110 3.82 13.37 -4.02
C MET A 110 5.17 13.40 -3.30
N ALA A 111 5.14 13.72 -2.01
CA ALA A 111 6.30 13.55 -1.15
C ALA A 111 6.44 12.07 -0.74
N PHE A 112 7.68 11.57 -0.73
CA PHE A 112 7.99 10.26 -0.17
C PHE A 112 8.20 10.39 1.36
N VAL A 113 7.50 9.57 2.13
CA VAL A 113 7.52 9.60 3.60
C VAL A 113 7.85 8.22 4.14
N VAL A 114 8.74 8.17 5.14
CA VAL A 114 9.07 6.96 5.90
C VAL A 114 8.85 7.23 7.38
N SER A 115 8.13 6.35 8.05
CA SER A 115 7.86 6.45 9.49
C SER A 115 7.84 5.07 10.14
N SER A 116 7.96 5.06 11.47
CA SER A 116 7.78 3.86 12.30
C SER A 116 7.01 4.29 13.55
N TRP A 117 5.86 3.66 13.78
CA TRP A 117 4.94 4.02 14.85
C TRP A 117 4.28 2.76 15.44
N ARG A 118 3.68 2.90 16.61
CA ARG A 118 2.84 1.89 17.25
C ARG A 118 1.53 2.53 17.70
N PRO A 119 0.37 1.88 17.54
CA PRO A 119 -0.87 2.40 18.09
C PRO A 119 -0.84 2.31 19.62
N GLU A 120 -1.55 3.21 20.31
CA GLU A 120 -1.68 3.18 21.76
C GLU A 120 -2.26 1.86 22.29
N SER A 121 -3.05 1.18 21.47
CA SER A 121 -3.67 -0.11 21.79
C SER A 121 -2.71 -1.30 21.80
N ALA A 122 -1.46 -1.14 21.35
CA ALA A 122 -0.44 -2.20 21.29
C ALA A 122 0.52 -2.18 22.50
N GLN A 123 0.01 -1.85 23.70
CA GLN A 123 0.76 -1.84 24.97
C GLN A 123 0.93 -3.23 25.58
#